data_AF-A0A940IFU7-F1
#
_entry.id   AF-A0A940IFU7-F1
#
_cell.length_a   1.000
_cell.length_b   1.000
_cell.length_c   1.000
_cell.angle_alpha   90.00
_cell.angle_beta   90.00
_cell.angle_gamma   90.00
#
_symmetry.space_group_name_H-M   'P 1'
#
loop_
_entity.id
_entity.type
_entity.pdbx_description
1 polymer ?
#
loop_
_entity_poly.entity_id
_entity_poly.type
_entity_poly.pdbx_seq_one_letter_code
_entity_poly.pdbx_strand_id
1 'polypeptide(L)'
;MIQNILYHLRPVLRGFLIGIVTLQAAVAFLASCGRFDPAGHVFPNSIYLDVSQTDQEQIANFSNRVETASRQLSVVLAYPADNDVTATVSVDESLVAEYNSRYGTDYAFLPSQYLDFTARTVTIEAGRTVSETITIGFKGLAGDGADQTGALEIDRTWLLPVRVTSDDMDTMDGSSIAYYLVKRTSAITVAAQLTDNWINFPLLDEPGGLADVYNDLTAVTYEALINIDKFDTTNGFGECNISTVMGVEQYLLLRIGDANFERQQLQFDGSGNGSQFGKLPSKSDPSKRLESGVWYHVACTYDQATRTARIFVNGQMTDEAKDVGVTGSGEDNRITLAMQALGMAESYRFCIGWSYNDYRPLQGKIAEARVWRVARTQQEIWDNMYRLPDYEAENYPDLIGYWKFDEGGGNTIHDYSMYGNHGQAQTDLVWPEGIEIPEINKGEE
;
A
#
# COMPACT_ATOMS: atom_id res chain seq x y z
N MET A 1 -49.14 -42.06 -28.39
CA MET A 1 -50.25 -42.91 -27.94
C MET A 1 -50.05 -43.18 -26.46
N ILE A 2 -50.83 -42.48 -25.62
CA ILE A 2 -51.33 -42.86 -24.28
C ILE A 2 -50.26 -43.12 -23.18
N GLN A 3 -49.98 -42.16 -22.27
CA GLN A 3 -50.68 -41.81 -21.01
C GLN A 3 -50.52 -42.80 -19.83
N ASN A 4 -49.89 -42.32 -18.73
CA ASN A 4 -50.38 -42.28 -17.33
C ASN A 4 -49.17 -42.15 -16.37
N ILE A 5 -48.86 -40.99 -15.76
CA ILE A 5 -49.56 -40.17 -14.73
C ILE A 5 -49.58 -40.83 -13.34
N LEU A 6 -48.90 -40.20 -12.36
CA LEU A 6 -49.41 -39.74 -11.04
C LEU A 6 -48.31 -38.87 -10.37
N TYR A 7 -48.41 -37.53 -10.32
CA TYR A 7 -49.01 -36.67 -9.26
C TYR A 7 -48.10 -36.51 -8.01
N HIS A 8 -47.79 -35.35 -7.41
CA HIS A 8 -48.35 -33.98 -7.50
C HIS A 8 -47.56 -32.93 -6.65
N LEU A 9 -47.73 -31.63 -6.98
CA LEU A 9 -47.84 -30.41 -6.11
C LEU A 9 -46.60 -29.71 -5.48
N ARG A 10 -46.37 -28.44 -5.90
CA ARG A 10 -45.77 -27.29 -5.15
C ARG A 10 -46.91 -26.53 -4.39
N PRO A 11 -46.75 -25.37 -3.67
CA PRO A 11 -45.65 -24.70 -2.91
C PRO A 11 -46.08 -24.08 -1.53
N VAL A 12 -45.18 -23.71 -0.59
CA VAL A 12 -45.40 -22.69 0.49
C VAL A 12 -44.04 -22.11 0.97
N LEU A 13 -43.68 -20.86 0.63
CA LEU A 13 -43.61 -19.63 1.47
C LEU A 13 -42.75 -19.62 2.76
N ARG A 14 -41.84 -18.61 2.78
CA ARG A 14 -41.40 -17.69 3.87
C ARG A 14 -40.27 -18.06 4.86
N GLY A 15 -39.29 -17.14 4.92
CA GLY A 15 -38.46 -16.77 6.09
C GLY A 15 -36.96 -16.69 5.76
N PHE A 16 -36.43 -15.55 5.27
CA PHE A 16 -35.61 -14.54 6.02
C PHE A 16 -34.30 -15.13 6.60
N LEU A 17 -33.07 -14.60 6.42
CA LEU A 17 -32.60 -13.20 6.48
C LEU A 17 -31.05 -13.16 6.19
N ILE A 18 -30.56 -12.12 5.47
CA ILE A 18 -29.17 -11.52 5.43
C ILE A 18 -27.99 -12.38 4.93
N GLY A 19 -27.07 -11.92 4.06
CA GLY A 19 -26.89 -10.62 3.39
C GLY A 19 -25.61 -10.64 2.54
N ILE A 20 -25.70 -10.19 1.29
CA ILE A 20 -24.58 -9.85 0.40
C ILE A 20 -24.83 -8.42 -0.02
N VAL A 21 -23.95 -7.50 0.38
CA VAL A 21 -23.91 -6.12 -0.12
C VAL A 21 -22.68 -6.00 -1.00
N THR A 22 -22.88 -6.14 -2.30
CA THR A 22 -21.98 -5.63 -3.33
C THR A 22 -22.66 -4.39 -3.91
N LEU A 23 -22.13 -3.21 -3.61
CA LEU A 23 -22.61 -1.95 -4.17
C LEU A 23 -21.82 -1.65 -5.46
N GLN A 24 -22.25 -2.22 -6.57
CA GLN A 24 -22.01 -1.64 -7.90
C GLN A 24 -23.28 -0.91 -8.32
N ALA A 25 -23.21 0.40 -8.47
CA ALA A 25 -24.28 1.18 -9.08
C ALA A 25 -23.77 1.81 -10.38
N ALA A 26 -23.83 1.04 -11.46
CA ALA A 26 -23.97 1.60 -12.80
C ALA A 26 -25.43 2.04 -12.94
N VAL A 27 -25.72 3.33 -12.85
CA VAL A 27 -27.07 3.87 -13.06
C VAL A 27 -27.24 4.18 -14.53
N ALA A 28 -28.10 3.40 -15.18
CA ALA A 28 -28.65 3.70 -16.49
C ALA A 28 -29.50 4.98 -16.41
N PHE A 29 -29.22 5.94 -17.30
CA PHE A 29 -30.04 7.13 -17.50
C PHE A 29 -31.43 6.73 -18.02
N LEU A 30 -32.45 6.82 -17.17
CA LEU A 30 -33.82 7.07 -17.60
C LEU A 30 -34.21 8.46 -17.09
N ALA A 31 -34.33 9.39 -18.03
CA ALA A 31 -34.85 10.73 -17.80
C ALA A 31 -36.28 10.64 -17.28
N SER A 32 -36.42 10.78 -15.97
CA SER A 32 -37.67 11.15 -15.31
C SER A 32 -37.35 12.39 -14.48
N CYS A 33 -37.69 13.56 -15.00
CA CYS A 33 -37.73 14.79 -14.21
C CYS A 33 -38.82 14.66 -13.14
N GLY A 34 -38.51 13.98 -12.04
CA GLY A 34 -39.31 14.01 -10.82
C GLY A 34 -38.95 15.27 -10.06
N ARG A 35 -39.93 16.14 -9.82
CA ARG A 35 -39.77 17.29 -8.90
C ARG A 35 -39.34 16.80 -7.53
N PHE A 36 -38.36 17.49 -6.95
CA PHE A 36 -37.91 17.31 -5.57
C PHE A 36 -39.08 17.52 -4.60
N ASP A 37 -39.20 16.65 -3.60
CA ASP A 37 -40.18 16.78 -2.52
C ASP A 37 -39.44 17.13 -1.22
N PRO A 38 -39.46 18.40 -0.77
CA PRO A 38 -38.77 18.82 0.46
C PRO A 38 -39.41 18.27 1.75
N ALA A 39 -40.52 17.53 1.69
CA ALA A 39 -41.34 17.18 2.86
C ALA A 39 -40.81 16.06 3.79
N GLY A 40 -39.58 15.56 3.59
CA GLY A 40 -39.04 14.41 4.33
C GLY A 40 -37.87 14.69 5.28
N HIS A 41 -37.28 15.89 5.27
CA HIS A 41 -35.99 16.13 5.93
C HIS A 41 -36.13 16.90 7.24
N VAL A 42 -35.51 16.37 8.30
CA VAL A 42 -35.50 16.96 9.65
C VAL A 42 -34.49 18.11 9.77
N PHE A 43 -33.52 18.18 8.85
CA PHE A 43 -32.44 19.17 8.82
C PHE A 43 -32.42 19.90 7.47
N PRO A 44 -31.99 21.18 7.44
CA PRO A 44 -31.82 21.91 6.18
C PRO A 44 -30.76 21.25 5.30
N ASN A 45 -30.87 21.46 3.98
CA ASN A 45 -29.81 21.08 3.06
C ASN A 45 -28.60 22.01 3.26
N SER A 46 -27.40 21.49 3.04
CA SER A 46 -26.17 22.25 3.21
C SER A 46 -25.05 21.71 2.34
N ILE A 47 -24.09 22.59 2.05
CA ILE A 47 -22.88 22.27 1.31
C ILE A 47 -21.74 21.88 2.26
N TYR A 48 -20.98 20.85 1.90
CA TYR A 48 -19.75 20.46 2.58
C TYR A 48 -18.68 19.93 1.60
N LEU A 49 -17.46 19.72 2.09
CA LEU A 49 -16.37 19.07 1.36
C LEU A 49 -16.37 17.57 1.68
N ASP A 50 -16.30 16.72 0.65
CA ASP A 50 -16.25 15.26 0.82
C ASP A 50 -15.09 14.79 1.71
N VAL A 51 -13.90 15.36 1.52
CA VAL A 51 -12.71 15.08 2.34
C VAL A 51 -12.89 15.42 3.81
N SER A 52 -13.76 16.39 4.12
CA SER A 52 -14.03 16.86 5.49
C SER A 52 -15.24 16.20 6.15
N GLN A 53 -15.76 15.11 5.57
CA GLN A 53 -16.98 14.46 6.08
C GLN A 53 -16.79 13.87 7.49
N THR A 54 -15.60 13.37 7.79
CA THR A 54 -15.28 12.72 9.08
C THR A 54 -14.29 13.50 9.91
N ASP A 55 -13.34 14.19 9.27
CA ASP A 55 -12.30 14.97 9.92
C ASP A 55 -11.95 16.18 9.04
N GLN A 56 -11.72 17.34 9.63
CA GLN A 56 -11.29 18.51 8.87
C GLN A 56 -9.77 18.47 8.57
N GLU A 57 -8.97 17.71 9.33
CA GLU A 57 -7.53 17.58 9.11
C GLU A 57 -7.21 16.58 8.01
N GLN A 58 -6.42 17.00 7.03
CA GLN A 58 -6.04 16.20 5.86
C GLN A 58 -4.52 16.13 5.76
N ILE A 59 -3.95 14.92 5.83
CA ILE A 59 -2.49 14.75 5.78
C ILE A 59 -2.00 14.86 4.33
N ALA A 60 -1.07 15.79 4.09
CA ALA A 60 -0.44 16.03 2.80
C ALA A 60 1.09 15.91 2.93
N ASN A 61 1.55 14.69 3.22
CA ASN A 61 2.96 14.37 3.27
C ASN A 61 3.50 14.06 1.87
N PHE A 62 4.65 14.64 1.54
CA PHE A 62 5.35 14.44 0.28
C PHE A 62 6.80 14.05 0.54
N SER A 63 7.26 12.98 -0.11
CA SER A 63 8.69 12.65 -0.14
C SER A 63 9.51 13.84 -0.64
N ASN A 64 10.71 14.00 -0.09
CA ASN A 64 11.64 15.07 -0.44
C ASN A 64 12.11 15.07 -1.91
N ARG A 65 11.75 14.05 -2.70
CA ARG A 65 12.03 13.94 -4.15
C ARG A 65 10.82 14.27 -5.03
N VAL A 66 9.64 14.44 -4.45
CA VAL A 66 8.43 14.79 -5.19
C VAL A 66 8.47 16.26 -5.53
N GLU A 67 8.44 16.59 -6.82
CA GLU A 67 8.47 17.98 -7.30
C GLU A 67 7.07 18.59 -7.41
N THR A 68 6.11 17.78 -7.89
CA THR A 68 4.70 18.16 -7.99
C THR A 68 3.83 17.08 -7.40
N ALA A 69 2.73 17.48 -6.78
CA ALA A 69 1.75 16.56 -6.23
C ALA A 69 0.35 17.17 -6.35
N SER A 70 -0.67 16.38 -6.08
CA SER A 70 -2.04 16.90 -5.99
C SER A 70 -2.87 16.19 -4.93
N ARG A 71 -3.91 16.89 -4.47
CA ARG A 71 -5.03 16.32 -3.73
C ARG A 71 -6.31 16.63 -4.46
N GLN A 72 -7.29 15.75 -4.32
CA GLN A 72 -8.59 15.91 -4.96
C GLN A 72 -9.67 16.01 -3.89
N LEU A 73 -10.68 16.82 -4.18
CA LEU A 73 -11.89 16.96 -3.35
C LEU A 73 -13.09 17.26 -4.24
N SER A 74 -14.28 17.15 -3.67
CA SER A 74 -15.54 17.52 -4.30
C SER A 74 -16.42 18.28 -3.32
N VAL A 75 -17.31 19.11 -3.86
CA VAL A 75 -18.36 19.78 -3.08
C VAL A 75 -19.61 18.90 -3.09
N VAL A 76 -20.20 18.70 -1.91
CA VAL A 76 -21.33 17.78 -1.71
C VAL A 76 -22.50 18.50 -1.04
N LEU A 77 -23.71 18.16 -1.48
CA LEU A 77 -24.96 18.54 -0.81
C LEU A 77 -25.45 17.40 0.09
N ALA A 78 -26.01 17.75 1.24
CA ALA A 78 -26.67 16.77 2.11
C ALA A 78 -27.86 16.07 1.41
N TYR A 79 -28.57 16.80 0.56
CA TYR A 79 -29.68 16.31 -0.28
C TYR A 79 -29.64 16.95 -1.68
N PRO A 80 -30.28 16.36 -2.71
CA PRO A 80 -30.42 17.02 -4.01
C PRO A 80 -31.10 18.39 -3.90
N ALA A 81 -30.83 19.30 -4.83
CA ALA A 81 -31.53 20.58 -4.93
C ALA A 81 -32.38 20.66 -6.20
N ASP A 82 -33.44 21.47 -6.18
CA ASP A 82 -34.32 21.70 -7.36
C ASP A 82 -33.68 22.55 -8.45
N ASN A 83 -32.66 23.32 -8.09
CA ASN A 83 -31.94 24.22 -8.99
C ASN A 83 -30.45 23.90 -8.90
N ASP A 84 -29.70 24.38 -9.88
CA ASP A 84 -28.25 24.35 -9.85
C ASP A 84 -27.74 25.12 -8.63
N VAL A 85 -26.75 24.57 -7.94
CA VAL A 85 -26.11 25.17 -6.76
C VAL A 85 -24.66 25.48 -7.10
N THR A 86 -24.26 26.74 -6.97
CA THR A 86 -22.90 27.19 -7.19
C THR A 86 -22.14 27.26 -5.88
N ALA A 87 -20.94 26.69 -5.86
CA ALA A 87 -20.06 26.75 -4.70
C ALA A 87 -18.64 27.13 -5.13
N THR A 88 -17.96 27.92 -4.30
CA THR A 88 -16.56 28.28 -4.51
C THR A 88 -15.71 27.66 -3.43
N VAL A 89 -14.71 26.89 -3.84
CA VAL A 89 -13.65 26.38 -2.98
C VAL A 89 -12.46 27.31 -3.10
N SER A 90 -11.95 27.83 -1.98
CA SER A 90 -10.84 28.78 -1.95
C SER A 90 -9.92 28.55 -0.77
N VAL A 91 -8.66 28.93 -0.92
CA VAL A 91 -7.69 28.98 0.17
C VAL A 91 -7.99 30.15 1.10
N ASP A 92 -7.90 29.95 2.41
CA ASP A 92 -8.17 30.98 3.42
C ASP A 92 -7.10 31.02 4.51
N GLU A 93 -6.07 31.86 4.31
CA GLU A 93 -4.99 32.08 5.28
C GLU A 93 -5.48 32.62 6.63
N SER A 94 -6.62 33.32 6.67
CA SER A 94 -7.12 33.92 7.91
C SER A 94 -7.48 32.89 8.98
N LEU A 95 -7.69 31.63 8.57
CA LEU A 95 -8.02 30.52 9.45
C LEU A 95 -6.83 29.94 10.23
N VAL A 96 -5.60 30.30 9.88
CA VAL A 96 -4.39 29.72 10.50
C VAL A 96 -4.33 30.03 11.99
N ALA A 97 -4.63 31.27 12.39
CA ALA A 97 -4.59 31.67 13.79
C ALA A 97 -5.66 30.96 14.63
N GLU A 98 -6.86 30.77 14.07
CA GLU A 98 -7.95 30.04 14.74
C GLU A 98 -7.59 28.57 14.91
N TYR A 99 -7.07 27.93 13.85
CA TYR A 99 -6.61 26.55 13.90
C TYR A 99 -5.54 26.35 14.97
N ASN A 100 -4.48 27.17 14.95
CA ASN A 100 -3.38 27.07 15.91
C ASN A 100 -3.85 27.25 17.37
N SER A 101 -4.77 28.20 17.59
CA SER A 101 -5.39 28.40 18.91
C SER A 101 -6.21 27.19 19.36
N ARG A 102 -6.95 26.57 18.44
CA ARG A 102 -7.82 25.41 18.72
C ARG A 102 -7.03 24.14 19.01
N TYR A 103 -5.96 23.88 18.26
CA TYR A 103 -5.21 22.62 18.32
C TYR A 103 -3.90 22.72 19.11
N GLY A 104 -3.52 23.92 19.59
CA GLY A 104 -2.29 24.12 20.36
C GLY A 104 -1.03 23.98 19.51
N THR A 105 -1.12 24.34 18.23
CA THR A 105 -0.02 24.27 17.25
C THR A 105 0.51 25.67 16.91
N ASP A 106 1.58 25.74 16.13
CA ASP A 106 2.20 26.98 15.66
C ASP A 106 2.50 26.96 14.15
N TYR A 107 1.70 26.20 13.39
CA TYR A 107 1.90 26.03 11.95
C TYR A 107 1.81 27.35 11.21
N ALA A 108 2.75 27.57 10.29
CA ALA A 108 2.71 28.68 9.36
C ALA A 108 1.85 28.31 8.13
N PHE A 109 1.26 29.31 7.50
CA PHE A 109 0.56 29.13 6.23
C PHE A 109 1.52 28.61 5.13
N LEU A 110 1.05 27.67 4.30
CA LEU A 110 1.85 27.16 3.18
C LEU A 110 2.22 28.29 2.21
N PRO A 111 3.52 28.54 1.93
CA PRO A 111 3.92 29.61 1.01
C PRO A 111 3.36 29.37 -0.40
N SER A 112 2.81 30.42 -1.00
CA SER A 112 2.12 30.34 -2.30
C SER A 112 2.98 29.86 -3.46
N GLN A 113 4.31 29.99 -3.35
CA GLN A 113 5.25 29.45 -4.35
C GLN A 113 5.16 27.91 -4.48
N TYR A 114 4.72 27.22 -3.44
CA TYR A 114 4.56 25.77 -3.42
C TYR A 114 3.14 25.30 -3.80
N LEU A 115 2.24 26.24 -4.09
CA LEU A 115 0.83 25.97 -4.32
C LEU A 115 0.44 26.32 -5.75
N ASP A 116 -0.22 25.37 -6.42
CA ASP A 116 -0.81 25.54 -7.74
C ASP A 116 -2.34 25.51 -7.66
N PHE A 117 -2.87 26.28 -6.73
CA PHE A 117 -4.30 26.43 -6.49
C PHE A 117 -4.56 27.75 -5.75
N THR A 118 -5.74 28.35 -5.96
CA THR A 118 -6.17 29.53 -5.19
C THR A 118 -7.66 29.47 -4.92
N ALA A 119 -8.45 29.35 -5.98
CA ALA A 119 -9.88 29.12 -5.88
C ALA A 119 -10.42 28.43 -7.13
N ARG A 120 -11.53 27.70 -6.97
CA ARG A 120 -12.30 27.10 -8.06
C ARG A 120 -13.79 27.18 -7.72
N THR A 121 -14.57 27.69 -8.67
CA THR A 121 -16.03 27.65 -8.61
C THR A 121 -16.53 26.43 -9.36
N VAL A 122 -17.45 25.70 -8.76
CA VAL A 122 -18.13 24.53 -9.33
C VAL A 122 -19.64 24.69 -9.24
N THR A 123 -20.35 23.97 -10.10
CA THR A 123 -21.80 23.91 -10.13
C THR A 123 -22.25 22.47 -9.89
N ILE A 124 -23.16 22.28 -8.94
CA ILE A 124 -23.87 21.02 -8.73
C ILE A 124 -25.21 21.17 -9.44
N GLU A 125 -25.40 20.43 -10.54
CA GLU A 125 -26.62 20.49 -11.34
C GLU A 125 -27.86 20.08 -10.53
N ALA A 126 -29.01 20.67 -10.85
CA ALA A 126 -30.30 20.32 -10.25
C ALA A 126 -30.53 18.80 -10.22
N GLY A 127 -30.93 18.28 -9.05
CA GLY A 127 -31.13 16.85 -8.81
C GLY A 127 -29.85 16.03 -8.55
N ARG A 128 -28.66 16.64 -8.63
CA ARG A 128 -27.38 16.02 -8.21
C ARG A 128 -27.01 16.44 -6.79
N THR A 129 -26.03 15.73 -6.21
CA THR A 129 -25.52 15.99 -4.86
C THR A 129 -24.01 16.16 -4.81
N VAL A 130 -23.28 15.94 -5.91
CA VAL A 130 -21.81 15.99 -5.94
C VAL A 130 -21.39 16.81 -7.15
N SER A 131 -20.38 17.66 -6.98
CA SER A 131 -19.78 18.47 -8.05
C SER A 131 -18.83 17.64 -8.93
N GLU A 132 -18.29 18.28 -9.96
CA GLU A 132 -17.02 17.85 -10.55
C GLU A 132 -15.88 17.85 -9.51
N THR A 133 -14.86 17.02 -9.74
CA THR A 133 -13.67 16.96 -8.88
C THR A 133 -12.81 18.21 -9.05
N ILE A 134 -12.36 18.76 -7.92
CA ILE A 134 -11.44 19.89 -7.84
C ILE A 134 -10.06 19.36 -7.45
N THR A 135 -9.05 19.78 -8.20
CA THR A 135 -7.65 19.42 -7.93
C THR A 135 -6.93 20.56 -7.22
N ILE A 136 -6.41 20.28 -6.03
CA ILE A 136 -5.47 21.14 -5.29
C ILE A 136 -4.06 20.73 -5.70
N GLY A 137 -3.40 21.54 -6.53
CA GLY A 137 -2.04 21.27 -7.01
C GLY A 137 -0.96 21.80 -6.06
N PHE A 138 0.15 21.06 -5.96
CA PHE A 138 1.38 21.46 -5.26
C PHE A 138 2.55 21.40 -6.25
N LYS A 139 3.50 22.33 -6.13
CA LYS A 139 4.64 22.48 -7.05
C LYS A 139 5.91 22.95 -6.33
N GLY A 140 7.08 22.85 -6.95
CA GLY A 140 8.32 23.37 -6.38
C GLY A 140 8.75 22.65 -5.10
N LEU A 141 8.19 21.48 -4.81
CA LEU A 141 8.34 20.84 -3.50
C LEU A 141 9.75 20.29 -3.30
N ALA A 142 10.39 19.77 -4.35
CA ALA A 142 11.73 19.19 -4.29
C ALA A 142 12.84 20.21 -4.55
N GLY A 143 12.49 21.39 -5.07
CA GLY A 143 13.45 22.43 -5.42
C GLY A 143 14.34 22.04 -6.61
N ASP A 144 15.32 22.89 -6.90
CA ASP A 144 16.13 22.75 -8.09
C ASP A 144 17.46 22.02 -7.83
N GLY A 145 17.79 21.07 -8.70
CA GLY A 145 19.08 20.38 -8.74
C GLY A 145 19.31 19.39 -7.58
N ALA A 146 20.51 18.83 -7.51
CA ALA A 146 20.88 17.86 -6.48
C ALA A 146 20.87 18.46 -5.06
N ASP A 147 21.18 19.75 -4.95
CA ASP A 147 21.16 20.49 -3.68
C ASP A 147 19.75 20.94 -3.25
N GLN A 148 18.72 20.66 -4.07
CA GLN A 148 17.31 20.94 -3.76
C GLN A 148 17.06 22.40 -3.36
N THR A 149 17.69 23.33 -4.10
CA THR A 149 17.64 24.75 -3.78
C THR A 149 16.22 25.29 -3.94
N GLY A 150 15.73 26.00 -2.93
CA GLY A 150 14.37 26.56 -2.93
C GLY A 150 13.26 25.56 -2.60
N ALA A 151 13.60 24.30 -2.28
CA ALA A 151 12.64 23.29 -1.88
C ALA A 151 11.85 23.70 -0.63
N LEU A 152 10.67 23.10 -0.45
CA LEU A 152 9.93 23.25 0.80
C LEU A 152 10.81 22.74 1.97
N GLU A 153 10.75 23.44 3.10
CA GLU A 153 11.53 23.08 4.29
C GLU A 153 11.19 21.64 4.73
N ILE A 154 12.23 20.83 4.95
CA ILE A 154 12.07 19.42 5.29
C ILE A 154 11.61 19.29 6.74
N ASP A 155 10.70 18.33 6.96
CA ASP A 155 10.12 17.94 8.24
C ASP A 155 9.39 19.05 9.04
N ARG A 156 9.18 20.21 8.40
CA ARG A 156 8.27 21.25 8.87
C ARG A 156 6.86 21.04 8.33
N THR A 157 5.87 21.12 9.22
CA THR A 157 4.46 21.09 8.84
C THR A 157 3.95 22.50 8.57
N TRP A 158 3.30 22.67 7.42
CA TRP A 158 2.65 23.89 6.96
C TRP A 158 1.14 23.66 6.90
N LEU A 159 0.37 24.72 7.15
CA LEU A 159 -1.09 24.65 7.13
C LEU A 159 -1.64 25.29 5.86
N LEU A 160 -2.52 24.57 5.16
CA LEU A 160 -3.29 25.08 4.03
C LEU A 160 -4.79 24.89 4.30
N PRO A 161 -5.47 25.91 4.85
CA PRO A 161 -6.92 25.89 4.99
C PRO A 161 -7.60 26.10 3.64
N VAL A 162 -8.47 25.18 3.26
CA VAL A 162 -9.32 25.24 2.06
C VAL A 162 -10.77 25.23 2.50
N ARG A 163 -11.52 26.27 2.14
CA ARG A 163 -12.93 26.46 2.54
C ARG A 163 -13.84 26.40 1.33
N VAL A 164 -15.03 25.82 1.50
CA VAL A 164 -16.15 26.00 0.57
C VAL A 164 -17.08 27.11 1.05
N THR A 165 -17.53 27.96 0.11
CA THR A 165 -18.56 28.98 0.31
C THR A 165 -19.60 28.91 -0.81
N SER A 166 -20.79 29.43 -0.57
CA SER A 166 -21.85 29.55 -1.58
C SER A 166 -22.80 30.68 -1.21
N ASP A 167 -23.30 31.38 -2.23
CA ASP A 167 -24.38 32.34 -2.10
C ASP A 167 -25.77 31.66 -2.22
N ASP A 168 -25.81 30.43 -2.74
CA ASP A 168 -27.04 29.68 -3.04
C ASP A 168 -27.51 28.83 -1.85
N MET A 169 -26.59 28.43 -0.96
CA MET A 169 -26.90 27.52 0.15
C MET A 169 -25.91 27.65 1.31
N ASP A 170 -26.41 27.46 2.53
CA ASP A 170 -25.58 27.44 3.74
C ASP A 170 -24.57 26.28 3.71
N THR A 171 -23.43 26.49 4.35
CA THR A 171 -22.39 25.47 4.50
C THR A 171 -22.52 24.74 5.84
N MET A 172 -22.02 23.50 5.90
CA MET A 172 -21.97 22.72 7.13
C MET A 172 -20.70 23.05 7.91
N ASP A 173 -20.81 23.75 9.04
CA ASP A 173 -19.66 24.25 9.82
C ASP A 173 -18.56 23.20 10.09
N GLY A 174 -18.93 21.98 10.45
CA GLY A 174 -18.00 20.89 10.75
C GLY A 174 -17.27 20.30 9.55
N SER A 175 -17.72 20.59 8.33
CA SER A 175 -17.23 19.96 7.09
C SER A 175 -17.08 20.95 5.93
N SER A 176 -17.15 22.26 6.20
CA SER A 176 -17.00 23.33 5.21
C SER A 176 -15.54 23.73 4.99
N ILE A 177 -14.62 23.22 5.81
CA ILE A 177 -13.18 23.51 5.77
C ILE A 177 -12.41 22.20 5.77
N ALA A 178 -11.40 22.11 4.92
CA ALA A 178 -10.35 21.11 4.91
C ALA A 178 -9.02 21.80 5.27
N TYR A 179 -8.40 21.39 6.38
CA TYR A 179 -7.09 21.83 6.81
C TYR A 179 -6.04 20.83 6.32
N TYR A 180 -5.36 21.14 5.22
CA TYR A 180 -4.26 20.31 4.76
C TYR A 180 -3.01 20.58 5.59
N LEU A 181 -2.50 19.55 6.25
CA LEU A 181 -1.21 19.51 6.95
C LEU A 181 -0.15 19.09 5.95
N VAL A 182 0.51 20.08 5.36
CA VAL A 182 1.44 19.90 4.25
C VAL A 182 2.87 19.79 4.79
N LYS A 183 3.51 18.65 4.55
CA LYS A 183 4.88 18.39 5.02
C LYS A 183 5.69 17.76 3.91
N ARG A 184 6.88 18.31 3.65
CA ARG A 184 7.91 17.62 2.87
C ARG A 184 8.77 16.83 3.83
N THR A 185 8.99 15.54 3.59
CA THR A 185 9.70 14.67 4.52
C THR A 185 10.76 13.83 3.83
N SER A 186 11.83 13.51 4.56
CA SER A 186 12.82 12.52 4.14
C SER A 186 12.22 11.11 4.07
N ALA A 187 11.17 10.86 4.87
CA ALA A 187 10.47 9.59 4.95
C ALA A 187 9.88 9.11 3.61
N ILE A 188 9.54 7.83 3.57
CA ILE A 188 8.73 7.25 2.49
C ILE A 188 7.27 7.59 2.75
N THR A 189 6.60 8.15 1.74
CA THR A 189 5.23 8.65 1.85
C THR A 189 4.24 7.94 0.93
N VAL A 190 4.67 6.87 0.27
CA VAL A 190 3.86 6.07 -0.64
C VAL A 190 4.18 4.60 -0.38
N ALA A 191 3.15 3.77 -0.33
CA ALA A 191 3.24 2.32 -0.21
C ALA A 191 2.00 1.69 -0.86
N ALA A 192 2.11 0.47 -1.35
CA ALA A 192 0.97 -0.24 -1.91
C ALA A 192 0.24 -1.04 -0.82
N GLN A 193 -1.09 -1.09 -0.89
CA GLN A 193 -1.93 -1.97 -0.08
C GLN A 193 -2.06 -3.35 -0.76
N LEU A 194 -1.66 -4.41 -0.05
CA LEU A 194 -1.75 -5.81 -0.49
C LEU A 194 -2.76 -6.64 0.33
N THR A 195 -3.65 -6.01 1.07
CA THR A 195 -4.84 -6.68 1.62
C THR A 195 -5.65 -7.31 0.49
N ASP A 196 -5.80 -8.64 0.54
CA ASP A 196 -6.46 -9.48 -0.47
C ASP A 196 -5.93 -9.28 -1.91
N ASN A 197 -4.67 -8.85 -2.06
CA ASN A 197 -4.00 -8.63 -3.34
C ASN A 197 -2.53 -9.08 -3.25
N TRP A 198 -1.86 -9.23 -4.39
CA TRP A 198 -0.46 -9.64 -4.48
C TRP A 198 0.15 -9.22 -5.80
N ILE A 199 1.48 -9.30 -5.89
CA ILE A 199 2.23 -8.97 -7.09
C ILE A 199 2.77 -10.24 -7.73
N ASN A 200 2.40 -10.43 -8.98
CA ASN A 200 2.88 -11.49 -9.87
C ASN A 200 4.09 -11.01 -10.66
N PHE A 201 4.96 -11.95 -11.06
CA PHE A 201 6.14 -11.69 -11.89
C PHE A 201 6.15 -12.60 -13.12
N PRO A 202 5.35 -12.28 -14.16
CA PRO A 202 5.12 -13.19 -15.29
C PRO A 202 6.40 -13.60 -16.04
N LEU A 203 7.45 -12.76 -16.01
CA LEU A 203 8.73 -13.04 -16.64
C LEU A 203 9.59 -14.07 -15.87
N LEU A 204 9.20 -14.44 -14.66
CA LEU A 204 9.78 -15.54 -13.89
C LEU A 204 9.01 -16.86 -14.06
N ASP A 205 7.84 -16.82 -14.71
CA ASP A 205 6.99 -17.99 -14.92
C ASP A 205 7.27 -18.69 -16.26
N GLU A 206 8.02 -18.03 -17.16
CA GLU A 206 8.39 -18.54 -18.47
C GLU A 206 9.92 -18.59 -18.65
N PRO A 207 10.47 -19.58 -19.38
CA PRO A 207 11.90 -19.63 -19.68
C PRO A 207 12.40 -18.36 -20.37
N GLY A 208 13.49 -17.77 -19.88
CA GLY A 208 14.09 -16.59 -20.48
C GLY A 208 15.20 -15.98 -19.63
N GLY A 209 15.91 -15.02 -20.21
CA GLY A 209 17.10 -14.43 -19.57
C GLY A 209 16.83 -13.77 -18.22
N LEU A 210 15.59 -13.31 -17.97
CA LEU A 210 15.22 -12.77 -16.65
C LEU A 210 14.98 -13.88 -15.62
N ALA A 211 14.32 -14.98 -15.99
CA ALA A 211 14.22 -16.16 -15.13
C ALA A 211 15.60 -16.72 -14.77
N ASP A 212 16.55 -16.73 -15.73
CA ASP A 212 17.93 -17.17 -15.51
C ASP A 212 18.65 -16.31 -14.45
N VAL A 213 18.35 -15.02 -14.37
CA VAL A 213 18.89 -14.11 -13.32
C VAL A 213 18.37 -14.47 -11.92
N TYR A 214 17.22 -15.13 -11.83
CA TYR A 214 16.61 -15.54 -10.55
C TYR A 214 16.93 -17.00 -10.20
N ASN A 215 17.70 -17.68 -11.03
CA ASN A 215 18.11 -19.07 -10.85
C ASN A 215 19.62 -19.18 -10.61
N ASP A 216 20.07 -20.40 -10.29
CA ASP A 216 21.48 -20.73 -10.06
C ASP A 216 22.18 -19.90 -8.95
N LEU A 217 21.41 -19.37 -7.99
CA LEU A 217 21.95 -18.52 -6.93
C LEU A 217 22.66 -19.35 -5.85
N THR A 218 23.69 -18.76 -5.24
CA THR A 218 24.44 -19.36 -4.12
C THR A 218 24.20 -18.66 -2.80
N ALA A 219 23.61 -17.47 -2.87
CA ALA A 219 23.20 -16.68 -1.73
C ALA A 219 22.00 -15.83 -2.13
N VAL A 220 21.25 -15.39 -1.14
CA VAL A 220 20.04 -14.60 -1.35
C VAL A 220 19.79 -13.69 -0.16
N THR A 221 19.29 -12.50 -0.45
CA THR A 221 18.65 -11.62 0.54
C THR A 221 17.27 -11.24 0.05
N TYR A 222 16.27 -11.44 0.89
CA TYR A 222 14.96 -10.79 0.75
C TYR A 222 14.88 -9.68 1.77
N GLU A 223 14.37 -8.52 1.36
CA GLU A 223 14.06 -7.43 2.29
C GLU A 223 12.88 -6.60 1.81
N ALA A 224 12.13 -6.02 2.74
CA ALA A 224 11.04 -5.08 2.47
C ALA A 224 10.70 -4.27 3.72
N LEU A 225 10.07 -3.10 3.53
CA LEU A 225 9.30 -2.43 4.56
C LEU A 225 7.87 -2.95 4.51
N ILE A 226 7.34 -3.41 5.65
CA ILE A 226 5.97 -3.92 5.75
C ILE A 226 5.22 -3.27 6.90
N ASN A 227 3.90 -3.13 6.74
CA ASN A 227 2.97 -2.77 7.81
C ASN A 227 1.76 -3.69 7.72
N ILE A 228 1.54 -4.52 8.73
CA ILE A 228 0.46 -5.51 8.71
C ILE A 228 -0.80 -4.88 9.30
N ASP A 229 -1.88 -4.82 8.53
CA ASP A 229 -3.15 -4.28 9.01
C ASP A 229 -3.83 -5.25 9.98
N LYS A 230 -3.77 -6.55 9.66
CA LYS A 230 -4.34 -7.61 10.50
C LYS A 230 -3.65 -8.95 10.29
N PHE A 231 -3.53 -9.69 11.39
CA PHE A 231 -3.10 -11.08 11.36
C PHE A 231 -4.33 -11.99 11.37
N ASP A 232 -4.96 -12.16 10.20
CA ASP A 232 -6.13 -13.02 10.07
C ASP A 232 -5.83 -14.44 10.55
N THR A 233 -6.76 -15.04 11.28
CA THR A 233 -6.73 -16.47 11.64
C THR A 233 -7.65 -17.30 10.74
N THR A 234 -8.62 -16.67 10.07
CA THR A 234 -9.48 -17.26 9.04
C THR A 234 -9.90 -16.19 8.03
N ASN A 235 -10.23 -16.61 6.81
CA ASN A 235 -10.89 -15.76 5.81
C ASN A 235 -11.92 -16.59 5.00
N GLY A 236 -12.49 -16.01 3.94
CA GLY A 236 -13.47 -16.68 3.07
C GLY A 236 -12.96 -17.94 2.36
N PHE A 237 -11.66 -18.21 2.40
CA PHE A 237 -11.00 -19.33 1.72
C PHE A 237 -10.46 -20.40 2.69
N GLY A 238 -10.30 -20.10 3.99
CA GLY A 238 -9.85 -21.10 4.97
C GLY A 238 -9.16 -20.53 6.22
N GLU A 239 -8.38 -21.39 6.87
CA GLU A 239 -7.55 -21.02 8.04
C GLU A 239 -6.28 -20.28 7.60
N CYS A 240 -6.11 -19.06 8.10
CA CYS A 240 -4.99 -18.20 7.78
C CYS A 240 -3.86 -18.41 8.80
N ASN A 241 -2.94 -19.32 8.50
CA ASN A 241 -1.78 -19.60 9.34
C ASN A 241 -0.52 -18.84 8.90
N ILE A 242 -0.51 -18.31 7.67
CA ILE A 242 0.64 -17.65 7.04
C ILE A 242 0.19 -16.29 6.50
N SER A 243 1.01 -15.27 6.68
CA SER A 243 1.03 -14.06 5.84
C SER A 243 2.30 -14.08 5.00
N THR A 244 2.15 -14.08 3.68
CA THR A 244 3.29 -14.16 2.75
C THR A 244 3.94 -12.79 2.58
N VAL A 245 5.25 -12.67 2.82
CA VAL A 245 6.00 -11.45 2.45
C VAL A 245 6.47 -11.59 1.00
N MET A 246 7.41 -12.50 0.74
CA MET A 246 7.89 -12.79 -0.62
C MET A 246 8.63 -14.12 -0.70
N GLY A 247 8.69 -14.69 -1.90
CA GLY A 247 9.47 -15.89 -2.20
C GLY A 247 8.66 -16.96 -2.91
N VAL A 248 9.14 -18.20 -2.81
CA VAL A 248 8.55 -19.38 -3.45
C VAL A 248 8.12 -20.38 -2.37
N GLU A 249 6.84 -20.76 -2.39
CA GLU A 249 6.27 -21.74 -1.44
C GLU A 249 7.04 -23.06 -1.42
N GLN A 250 7.16 -23.66 -0.22
CA GLN A 250 7.85 -24.94 0.03
C GLN A 250 9.31 -24.98 -0.46
N TYR A 251 9.85 -23.84 -0.86
CA TYR A 251 11.18 -23.77 -1.43
C TYR A 251 12.04 -22.78 -0.66
N LEU A 252 11.77 -21.49 -0.84
CA LEU A 252 12.46 -20.40 -0.18
C LEU A 252 11.50 -19.22 0.02
N LEU A 253 10.94 -19.08 1.22
CA LEU A 253 9.84 -18.15 1.48
C LEU A 253 10.05 -17.37 2.78
N LEU A 254 10.03 -16.04 2.68
CA LEU A 254 9.87 -15.16 3.84
C LEU A 254 8.38 -14.98 4.13
N ARG A 255 7.97 -15.33 5.34
CA ARG A 255 6.58 -15.30 5.78
C ARG A 255 6.44 -14.89 7.24
N ILE A 256 5.21 -14.65 7.67
CA ILE A 256 4.83 -14.40 9.07
C ILE A 256 3.81 -15.46 9.49
N GLY A 257 4.09 -16.21 10.55
CA GLY A 257 3.27 -17.34 10.97
C GLY A 257 3.48 -18.61 10.13
N ASP A 258 3.02 -19.73 10.69
CA ASP A 258 2.86 -21.04 10.05
C ASP A 258 1.96 -21.92 10.95
N ALA A 259 1.50 -23.06 10.44
CA ALA A 259 0.81 -24.06 11.26
C ALA A 259 1.71 -24.50 12.42
N ASN A 260 1.26 -24.27 13.66
CA ASN A 260 2.01 -24.48 14.91
C ASN A 260 3.20 -23.53 15.12
N PHE A 261 3.13 -22.34 14.56
CA PHE A 261 4.08 -21.27 14.78
C PHE A 261 3.32 -19.97 15.13
N GLU A 262 3.96 -19.06 15.85
CA GLU A 262 3.30 -17.82 16.30
C GLU A 262 2.86 -16.99 15.09
N ARG A 263 1.57 -16.66 15.04
CA ARG A 263 0.91 -16.07 13.86
C ARG A 263 1.49 -14.71 13.47
N GLN A 264 2.12 -14.03 14.42
CA GLN A 264 2.64 -12.67 14.30
C GLN A 264 4.17 -12.63 14.25
N GLN A 265 4.86 -13.77 14.12
CA GLN A 265 6.32 -13.82 14.10
C GLN A 265 6.83 -14.18 12.72
N LEU A 266 7.91 -13.52 12.27
CA LEU A 266 8.59 -13.87 11.04
C LEU A 266 9.14 -15.30 11.07
N GLN A 267 9.09 -15.95 9.93
CA GLN A 267 9.76 -17.22 9.67
C GLN A 267 10.31 -17.22 8.24
N PHE A 268 11.54 -17.68 8.10
CA PHE A 268 12.19 -17.93 6.84
C PHE A 268 12.22 -19.44 6.59
N ASP A 269 11.46 -19.89 5.59
CA ASP A 269 11.39 -21.28 5.17
C ASP A 269 12.37 -21.49 4.01
N GLY A 270 13.40 -22.29 4.22
CA GLY A 270 14.34 -22.74 3.20
C GLY A 270 14.39 -24.26 3.11
N SER A 271 13.22 -24.91 3.17
CA SER A 271 13.09 -26.36 3.03
C SER A 271 13.31 -26.88 1.60
N GLY A 272 13.35 -26.00 0.61
CA GLY A 272 13.55 -26.32 -0.80
C GLY A 272 14.90 -26.91 -1.17
N ASN A 273 14.90 -27.64 -2.30
CA ASN A 273 16.12 -28.19 -2.89
C ASN A 273 17.02 -27.08 -3.45
N GLY A 274 18.05 -26.69 -2.71
CA GLY A 274 18.93 -25.57 -3.03
C GLY A 274 19.29 -24.74 -1.79
N SER A 275 18.42 -24.77 -0.79
CA SER A 275 18.71 -24.19 0.53
C SER A 275 18.80 -25.26 1.60
N GLN A 276 17.77 -26.09 1.75
CA GLN A 276 17.69 -27.22 2.70
C GLN A 276 18.01 -26.87 4.17
N PHE A 277 17.90 -25.60 4.59
CA PHE A 277 18.17 -25.20 5.97
C PHE A 277 16.95 -25.38 6.90
N GLY A 278 15.79 -25.75 6.34
CA GLY A 278 14.55 -25.92 7.08
C GLY A 278 13.90 -24.59 7.44
N LYS A 279 13.27 -24.50 8.61
CA LYS A 279 12.55 -23.31 9.08
C LYS A 279 13.38 -22.54 10.10
N LEU A 280 13.56 -21.24 9.89
CA LEU A 280 14.24 -20.32 10.81
C LEU A 280 13.26 -19.22 11.28
N PRO A 281 13.08 -19.00 12.60
CA PRO A 281 13.43 -19.94 13.65
C PRO A 281 12.55 -21.19 13.57
N SER A 282 13.10 -22.30 14.08
CA SER A 282 12.39 -23.59 14.12
C SER A 282 11.35 -23.69 15.24
N LYS A 283 11.35 -22.73 16.16
CA LYS A 283 10.40 -22.58 17.27
C LYS A 283 10.01 -21.12 17.41
N SER A 284 8.77 -20.88 17.78
CA SER A 284 8.29 -19.54 18.03
C SER A 284 8.83 -18.96 19.34
N ASP A 285 8.91 -17.63 19.37
CA ASP A 285 9.28 -16.80 20.50
C ASP A 285 8.28 -15.64 20.57
N PRO A 286 7.31 -15.66 21.49
CA PRO A 286 6.30 -14.61 21.61
C PRO A 286 6.85 -13.20 21.84
N SER A 287 8.11 -13.06 22.27
CA SER A 287 8.76 -11.75 22.43
C SER A 287 9.16 -11.11 21.09
N LYS A 288 9.14 -11.88 20.00
CA LYS A 288 9.48 -11.44 18.64
C LYS A 288 8.25 -11.23 17.75
N ARG A 289 7.07 -11.07 18.36
CA ARG A 289 5.83 -10.76 17.64
C ARG A 289 5.91 -9.37 17.03
N LEU A 290 5.46 -9.28 15.79
CA LEU A 290 5.16 -8.02 15.12
C LEU A 290 3.80 -7.50 15.57
N GLU A 291 3.67 -6.18 15.66
CA GLU A 291 2.42 -5.51 15.97
C GLU A 291 1.71 -5.06 14.70
N SER A 292 0.37 -5.10 14.70
CA SER A 292 -0.43 -4.58 13.60
C SER A 292 -0.38 -3.05 13.56
N GLY A 293 -0.39 -2.45 12.37
CA GLY A 293 -0.36 -1.00 12.18
C GLY A 293 1.03 -0.38 12.34
N VAL A 294 2.07 -1.18 12.61
CA VAL A 294 3.46 -0.72 12.79
C VAL A 294 4.29 -1.05 11.55
N TRP A 295 5.09 -0.08 11.11
CA TRP A 295 6.08 -0.30 10.05
C TRP A 295 7.31 -1.04 10.59
N TYR A 296 7.70 -2.10 9.91
CA TYR A 296 8.94 -2.83 10.15
C TYR A 296 9.74 -2.94 8.86
N HIS A 297 11.05 -2.71 8.93
CA HIS A 297 11.95 -3.32 7.95
C HIS A 297 12.11 -4.79 8.32
N VAL A 298 11.91 -5.68 7.36
CA VAL A 298 12.12 -7.12 7.52
C VAL A 298 13.08 -7.60 6.47
N ALA A 299 14.04 -8.43 6.87
CA ALA A 299 14.95 -9.07 5.92
C ALA A 299 15.33 -10.47 6.36
N CYS A 300 15.70 -11.30 5.40
CA CYS A 300 16.35 -12.58 5.66
C CYS A 300 17.46 -12.84 4.66
N THR A 301 18.52 -13.51 5.12
CA THR A 301 19.66 -13.88 4.27
C THR A 301 19.94 -15.36 4.38
N TYR A 302 20.38 -15.96 3.28
CA TYR A 302 21.00 -17.29 3.29
C TYR A 302 22.21 -17.28 2.37
N ASP A 303 23.31 -17.87 2.84
CA ASP A 303 24.55 -18.05 2.10
C ASP A 303 25.00 -19.51 2.17
N GLN A 304 25.10 -20.17 1.02
CA GLN A 304 25.59 -21.54 0.92
C GLN A 304 27.06 -21.69 1.28
N ALA A 305 27.89 -20.67 1.02
CA ALA A 305 29.33 -20.73 1.26
C ALA A 305 29.62 -20.75 2.77
N THR A 306 28.96 -19.88 3.53
CA THR A 306 29.06 -19.84 4.99
C THR A 306 28.03 -20.72 5.70
N ARG A 307 27.11 -21.35 4.96
CA ARG A 307 26.04 -22.22 5.49
C ARG A 307 25.26 -21.55 6.61
N THR A 308 24.94 -20.27 6.41
CA THR A 308 24.32 -19.43 7.45
C THR A 308 23.04 -18.79 6.93
N ALA A 309 21.96 -18.94 7.71
CA ALA A 309 20.67 -18.29 7.49
C ALA A 309 20.39 -17.29 8.62
N ARG A 310 19.82 -16.12 8.31
CA ARG A 310 19.54 -15.05 9.28
C ARG A 310 18.20 -14.37 9.01
N ILE A 311 17.60 -13.81 10.07
CA ILE A 311 16.46 -12.89 10.01
C ILE A 311 16.84 -11.59 10.70
N PHE A 312 16.38 -10.48 10.13
CA PHE A 312 16.55 -9.13 10.64
C PHE A 312 15.19 -8.45 10.73
N VAL A 313 14.97 -7.70 11.81
CA VAL A 313 13.84 -6.79 11.97
C VAL A 313 14.41 -5.44 12.34
N ASN A 314 14.03 -4.39 11.61
CA ASN A 314 14.52 -3.04 11.85
C ASN A 314 16.06 -2.98 11.85
N GLY A 315 16.67 -3.76 10.93
CA GLY A 315 18.12 -3.89 10.76
C GLY A 315 18.85 -4.60 11.91
N GLN A 316 18.14 -5.01 12.95
CA GLN A 316 18.68 -5.82 14.04
C GLN A 316 18.51 -7.30 13.73
N MET A 317 19.60 -8.07 13.85
CA MET A 317 19.55 -9.52 13.69
C MET A 317 18.75 -10.15 14.84
N THR A 318 17.66 -10.83 14.51
CA THR A 318 16.78 -11.47 15.50
C THR A 318 17.05 -12.97 15.61
N ASP A 319 17.39 -13.63 14.51
CA ASP A 319 17.62 -15.08 14.46
C ASP A 319 18.80 -15.41 13.53
N GLU A 320 19.59 -16.43 13.93
CA GLU A 320 20.70 -16.97 13.15
C GLU A 320 20.73 -18.50 13.28
N ALA A 321 20.94 -19.18 12.16
CA ALA A 321 21.28 -20.60 12.12
C ALA A 321 22.56 -20.79 11.30
N LYS A 322 23.55 -21.46 11.89
CA LYS A 322 24.86 -21.77 11.29
C LYS A 322 24.97 -23.27 11.00
N ASP A 323 25.86 -23.61 10.08
CA ASP A 323 26.10 -24.98 9.63
C ASP A 323 24.84 -25.69 9.12
N VAL A 324 23.91 -24.91 8.56
CA VAL A 324 22.62 -25.37 8.02
C VAL A 324 22.60 -25.37 6.50
N GLY A 325 21.67 -26.13 5.94
CA GLY A 325 21.47 -26.21 4.50
C GLY A 325 22.49 -27.08 3.78
N VAL A 326 22.53 -26.93 2.46
CA VAL A 326 23.26 -27.80 1.55
C VAL A 326 24.75 -27.94 1.92
N THR A 327 25.25 -29.18 1.90
CA THR A 327 26.67 -29.50 2.12
C THR A 327 27.35 -29.70 0.76
N GLY A 328 27.71 -28.60 0.10
CA GLY A 328 28.45 -28.64 -1.17
C GLY A 328 27.84 -27.76 -2.26
N SER A 329 28.67 -27.35 -3.22
CA SER A 329 28.36 -26.34 -4.25
C SER A 329 28.10 -26.96 -5.64
N GLY A 330 27.34 -28.04 -5.72
CA GLY A 330 26.95 -28.64 -7.00
C GLY A 330 25.84 -27.83 -7.68
N GLU A 331 25.73 -27.93 -9.01
CA GLU A 331 24.66 -27.29 -9.78
C GLU A 331 23.26 -27.71 -9.30
N ASP A 332 23.10 -28.99 -8.92
CA ASP A 332 21.84 -29.54 -8.38
C ASP A 332 21.40 -28.93 -7.03
N ASN A 333 22.29 -28.19 -6.37
CA ASN A 333 22.09 -27.59 -5.06
C ASN A 333 22.00 -26.06 -5.12
N ARG A 334 21.81 -25.44 -6.29
CA ARG A 334 21.64 -23.99 -6.40
C ARG A 334 20.21 -23.55 -6.04
N ILE A 335 20.09 -22.31 -5.58
CA ILE A 335 18.81 -21.69 -5.26
C ILE A 335 18.15 -21.24 -6.58
N THR A 336 16.91 -21.66 -6.78
CA THR A 336 16.10 -21.41 -7.98
C THR A 336 14.82 -20.68 -7.59
N LEU A 337 14.65 -19.42 -8.00
CA LEU A 337 13.47 -18.63 -7.65
C LEU A 337 12.44 -18.54 -8.79
N ALA A 338 12.85 -18.74 -10.04
CA ALA A 338 11.96 -18.82 -11.20
C ALA A 338 11.61 -20.29 -11.49
N MET A 339 11.05 -20.99 -10.50
CA MET A 339 10.81 -22.44 -10.60
C MET A 339 9.73 -22.81 -11.63
N GLN A 340 8.73 -21.95 -11.82
CA GLN A 340 7.68 -22.19 -12.81
C GLN A 340 8.23 -22.13 -14.25
N ALA A 341 9.20 -21.26 -14.52
CA ALA A 341 9.94 -21.26 -15.80
C ALA A 341 10.68 -22.58 -16.08
N LEU A 342 10.93 -23.42 -15.06
CA LEU A 342 11.49 -24.76 -15.20
C LEU A 342 10.42 -25.87 -15.31
N GLY A 343 9.15 -25.50 -15.47
CA GLY A 343 8.02 -26.42 -15.62
C GLY A 343 7.41 -26.93 -14.30
N MET A 344 7.73 -26.29 -13.16
CA MET A 344 7.07 -26.60 -11.89
C MET A 344 5.63 -26.07 -11.86
N ALA A 345 4.79 -26.66 -11.00
CA ALA A 345 3.40 -26.24 -10.85
C ALA A 345 3.27 -24.78 -10.40
N GLU A 346 2.15 -24.13 -10.71
CA GLU A 346 1.85 -22.73 -10.37
C GLU A 346 2.01 -22.40 -8.88
N SER A 347 1.87 -23.39 -7.99
CA SER A 347 2.15 -23.23 -6.56
C SER A 347 3.58 -22.80 -6.24
N TYR A 348 4.53 -23.01 -7.16
CA TYR A 348 5.95 -22.69 -7.03
C TYR A 348 6.36 -21.40 -7.74
N ARG A 349 5.41 -20.51 -8.05
CA ARG A 349 5.74 -19.18 -8.55
C ARG A 349 6.39 -18.32 -7.47
N PHE A 350 7.27 -17.41 -7.88
CA PHE A 350 7.73 -16.33 -7.03
C PHE A 350 6.66 -15.23 -6.99
N CYS A 351 6.28 -14.81 -5.80
CA CYS A 351 5.30 -13.74 -5.59
C CYS A 351 5.71 -12.85 -4.42
N ILE A 352 5.17 -11.64 -4.43
CA ILE A 352 5.14 -10.77 -3.24
C ILE A 352 3.69 -10.71 -2.77
N GLY A 353 3.44 -11.03 -1.50
CA GLY A 353 2.10 -10.98 -0.91
C GLY A 353 1.22 -12.23 -1.08
N TRP A 354 1.67 -13.26 -1.80
CA TRP A 354 0.94 -14.52 -2.00
C TRP A 354 1.84 -15.75 -2.05
N SER A 355 1.38 -16.87 -1.48
CA SER A 355 2.01 -18.18 -1.65
C SER A 355 0.95 -19.27 -1.61
N TYR A 356 1.01 -20.23 -2.55
CA TYR A 356 0.13 -21.41 -2.67
C TYR A 356 -1.38 -21.17 -2.84
N ASN A 357 -2.02 -20.33 -2.03
CA ASN A 357 -3.46 -20.09 -2.03
C ASN A 357 -3.88 -18.77 -1.34
N ASP A 358 -5.15 -18.44 -1.53
CA ASP A 358 -5.73 -17.14 -1.22
C ASP A 358 -6.07 -16.93 0.28
N TYR A 359 -5.72 -17.89 1.15
CA TYR A 359 -5.76 -17.71 2.61
C TYR A 359 -4.39 -17.41 3.24
N ARG A 360 -3.39 -17.09 2.41
CA ARG A 360 -2.06 -16.66 2.87
C ARG A 360 -1.60 -15.24 2.47
N PRO A 361 -2.51 -14.24 2.32
CA PRO A 361 -2.12 -12.89 1.93
C PRO A 361 -1.32 -12.17 3.02
N LEU A 362 -0.50 -11.19 2.63
CA LEU A 362 0.23 -10.33 3.58
C LEU A 362 -0.71 -9.58 4.54
N GLN A 363 -1.92 -9.20 4.07
CA GLN A 363 -2.89 -8.39 4.83
C GLN A 363 -2.30 -7.09 5.34
N GLY A 364 -1.72 -6.30 4.44
CA GLY A 364 -1.05 -5.07 4.82
C GLY A 364 -0.38 -4.35 3.68
N LYS A 365 0.42 -3.35 4.03
CA LYS A 365 1.14 -2.48 3.10
C LYS A 365 2.59 -2.91 2.95
N ILE A 366 3.16 -2.62 1.79
CA ILE A 366 4.57 -2.89 1.49
C ILE A 366 5.23 -1.71 0.78
N ALA A 367 6.51 -1.49 1.07
CA ALA A 367 7.39 -0.58 0.37
C ALA A 367 8.80 -1.18 0.25
N GLU A 368 9.59 -0.70 -0.70
CA GLU A 368 11.04 -0.97 -0.81
C GLU A 368 11.41 -2.47 -0.78
N ALA A 369 10.64 -3.28 -1.50
CA ALA A 369 10.92 -4.71 -1.62
C ALA A 369 12.13 -4.96 -2.52
N ARG A 370 13.04 -5.83 -2.09
CA ARG A 370 14.27 -6.14 -2.82
C ARG A 370 14.63 -7.61 -2.75
N VAL A 371 15.25 -8.09 -3.82
CA VAL A 371 15.90 -9.39 -3.90
C VAL A 371 17.35 -9.19 -4.34
N TRP A 372 18.28 -9.70 -3.54
CA TRP A 372 19.70 -9.74 -3.87
C TRP A 372 20.16 -11.17 -4.10
N ARG A 373 21.11 -11.36 -5.02
CA ARG A 373 21.81 -12.65 -5.23
C ARG A 373 23.04 -12.85 -4.32
N VAL A 374 23.18 -12.01 -3.32
CA VAL A 374 24.20 -12.07 -2.27
C VAL A 374 23.52 -12.06 -0.90
N ALA A 375 24.18 -12.63 0.11
CA ALA A 375 23.77 -12.47 1.50
C ALA A 375 24.34 -11.15 2.04
N ARG A 376 23.49 -10.13 2.13
CA ARG A 376 23.86 -8.81 2.62
C ARG A 376 24.26 -8.89 4.10
N THR A 377 25.23 -8.07 4.49
CA THR A 377 25.65 -7.95 5.89
C THR A 377 24.61 -7.17 6.70
N GLN A 378 24.64 -7.31 8.02
CA GLN A 378 23.74 -6.54 8.89
C GLN A 378 23.94 -5.02 8.71
N GLN A 379 25.18 -4.57 8.57
CA GLN A 379 25.49 -3.15 8.37
C GLN A 379 24.90 -2.64 7.05
N GLU A 380 25.09 -3.39 5.97
CA GLU A 380 24.50 -3.10 4.67
C GLU A 380 22.98 -3.06 4.66
N ILE A 381 22.34 -3.93 5.44
CA ILE A 381 20.90 -3.92 5.65
C ILE A 381 20.50 -2.66 6.43
N TRP A 382 21.17 -2.41 7.57
CA TRP A 382 20.92 -1.26 8.44
C TRP A 382 21.03 0.07 7.69
N ASP A 383 22.09 0.27 6.90
CA ASP A 383 22.33 1.52 6.19
C ASP A 383 21.28 1.78 5.09
N ASN A 384 20.72 0.71 4.50
CA ASN A 384 19.89 0.79 3.31
C ASN A 384 18.42 0.41 3.53
N MET A 385 17.97 0.19 4.78
CA MET A 385 16.62 -0.32 5.09
C MET A 385 15.50 0.45 4.39
N TYR A 386 15.65 1.77 4.33
CA TYR A 386 14.62 2.65 3.78
C TYR A 386 14.84 2.93 2.31
N ARG A 387 16.07 3.20 1.89
CA ARG A 387 16.40 3.51 0.49
C ARG A 387 17.84 3.15 0.21
N LEU A 388 18.14 2.93 -1.06
CA LEU A 388 19.52 2.98 -1.55
C LEU A 388 19.89 4.46 -1.82
N PRO A 389 20.86 5.04 -1.09
CA PRO A 389 21.34 6.40 -1.37
C PRO A 389 22.07 6.44 -2.71
N ASP A 390 21.93 7.55 -3.44
CA ASP A 390 22.57 7.79 -4.75
C ASP A 390 22.44 6.59 -5.71
N TYR A 391 21.23 6.05 -5.77
CA TYR A 391 20.94 4.82 -6.50
C TYR A 391 21.05 5.00 -8.00
N GLU A 392 21.99 4.28 -8.60
CA GLU A 392 22.11 4.05 -10.04
C GLU A 392 22.19 2.53 -10.27
N ALA A 393 21.33 2.00 -11.13
CA ALA A 393 21.10 0.55 -11.23
C ALA A 393 22.38 -0.24 -11.55
N GLU A 394 23.26 0.33 -12.37
CA GLU A 394 24.52 -0.29 -12.81
C GLU A 394 25.53 -0.48 -11.67
N ASN A 395 25.40 0.27 -10.58
CA ASN A 395 26.26 0.15 -9.40
C ASN A 395 25.85 -1.02 -8.49
N TYR A 396 24.69 -1.65 -8.73
CA TYR A 396 24.14 -2.72 -7.91
C TYR A 396 23.82 -3.98 -8.73
N PRO A 397 24.80 -4.61 -9.39
CA PRO A 397 24.56 -5.78 -10.25
C PRO A 397 24.00 -7.01 -9.51
N ASP A 398 24.24 -7.09 -8.19
CA ASP A 398 23.72 -8.16 -7.34
C ASP A 398 22.27 -7.91 -6.84
N LEU A 399 21.71 -6.72 -7.10
CA LEU A 399 20.30 -6.42 -6.86
C LEU A 399 19.50 -6.91 -8.06
N ILE A 400 18.88 -8.09 -7.94
CA ILE A 400 18.18 -8.73 -9.06
C ILE A 400 16.70 -8.34 -9.16
N GLY A 401 16.16 -7.70 -8.12
CA GLY A 401 14.84 -7.08 -8.14
C GLY A 401 14.76 -5.97 -7.10
N TYR A 402 14.19 -4.82 -7.48
CA TYR A 402 13.98 -3.67 -6.61
C TYR A 402 12.67 -2.96 -6.94
N TRP A 403 11.67 -3.18 -6.11
CA TRP A 403 10.34 -2.61 -6.24
C TRP A 403 10.10 -1.62 -5.10
N LYS A 404 10.07 -0.33 -5.42
CA LYS A 404 9.90 0.72 -4.42
C LYS A 404 8.48 0.78 -3.86
N PHE A 405 7.48 0.43 -4.68
CA PHE A 405 6.06 0.65 -4.39
C PHE A 405 5.77 2.13 -4.07
N ASP A 406 6.31 3.03 -4.89
CA ASP A 406 6.14 4.49 -4.78
C ASP A 406 5.38 5.10 -5.96
N GLU A 407 4.77 4.29 -6.83
CA GLU A 407 4.06 4.74 -8.02
C GLU A 407 2.86 5.64 -7.70
N GLY A 408 2.17 5.39 -6.59
CA GLY A 408 1.01 6.19 -6.15
C GLY A 408 -0.24 6.02 -7.04
N GLY A 409 -0.20 5.13 -8.03
CA GLY A 409 -1.30 4.85 -8.94
C GLY A 409 -0.99 3.70 -9.89
N GLY A 410 -2.05 3.07 -10.43
CA GLY A 410 -1.92 1.95 -11.37
C GLY A 410 -1.60 0.62 -10.71
N ASN A 411 -1.39 -0.40 -11.56
CA ASN A 411 -1.28 -1.81 -11.16
C ASN A 411 0.07 -2.45 -11.51
N THR A 412 0.98 -1.68 -12.10
CA THR A 412 2.32 -2.13 -12.49
C THR A 412 3.31 -1.57 -11.48
N ILE A 413 4.09 -2.46 -10.86
CA ILE A 413 5.15 -2.08 -9.92
C ILE A 413 6.49 -2.17 -10.65
N HIS A 414 7.17 -1.04 -10.78
CA HIS A 414 8.40 -0.96 -11.55
C HIS A 414 9.55 -1.60 -10.77
N ASP A 415 10.33 -2.40 -11.50
CA ASP A 415 11.62 -2.88 -11.04
C ASP A 415 12.66 -1.85 -11.43
N TYR A 416 13.32 -1.28 -10.42
CA TYR A 416 14.38 -0.31 -10.56
C TYR A 416 15.76 -0.94 -10.70
N SER A 417 15.88 -2.26 -10.53
CA SER A 417 17.10 -2.99 -10.85
C SER A 417 17.42 -2.90 -12.34
N MET A 418 18.67 -3.23 -12.70
CA MET A 418 19.08 -3.29 -14.10
C MET A 418 18.39 -4.39 -14.93
N TYR A 419 17.56 -5.24 -14.29
CA TYR A 419 16.95 -6.42 -14.91
C TYR A 419 15.49 -6.22 -15.32
N GLY A 420 14.81 -5.18 -14.83
CA GLY A 420 13.49 -4.77 -15.32
C GLY A 420 12.37 -5.79 -15.11
N ASN A 421 12.40 -6.57 -14.03
CA ASN A 421 11.36 -7.52 -13.64
C ASN A 421 10.11 -6.83 -13.07
N HIS A 422 9.42 -6.04 -13.87
CA HIS A 422 8.22 -5.30 -13.43
C HIS A 422 7.14 -6.27 -12.92
N GLY A 423 6.60 -5.96 -11.75
CA GLY A 423 5.53 -6.72 -11.12
C GLY A 423 4.16 -6.28 -11.61
N GLN A 424 3.20 -7.21 -11.59
CA GLN A 424 1.80 -6.94 -11.95
C GLN A 424 0.88 -7.35 -10.82
N ALA A 425 0.09 -6.40 -10.31
CA ALA A 425 -0.91 -6.68 -9.30
C ALA A 425 -2.01 -7.60 -9.83
N GLN A 426 -2.51 -8.48 -8.98
CA GLN A 426 -3.59 -9.41 -9.31
C GLN A 426 -4.91 -8.69 -9.60
N THR A 427 -5.23 -7.71 -8.75
CA THR A 427 -6.38 -6.82 -8.91
C THR A 427 -5.94 -5.37 -8.78
N ASP A 428 -6.85 -4.42 -8.99
CA ASP A 428 -6.55 -2.99 -8.84
C ASP A 428 -5.91 -2.69 -7.48
N LEU A 429 -4.74 -2.02 -7.51
CA LEU A 429 -4.04 -1.63 -6.30
C LEU A 429 -4.71 -0.43 -5.66
N VAL A 430 -4.77 -0.48 -4.33
CA VAL A 430 -5.11 0.67 -3.51
C VAL A 430 -3.82 1.33 -3.04
N TRP A 431 -3.75 2.64 -3.24
CA TRP A 431 -2.65 3.50 -2.81
C TRP A 431 -3.16 4.36 -1.64
N PRO A 432 -2.99 3.90 -0.39
CA PRO A 432 -3.51 4.60 0.78
C PRO A 432 -2.85 5.98 0.95
N GLU A 433 -3.64 6.95 1.42
CA GLU A 433 -3.13 8.25 1.84
C GLU A 433 -2.52 8.18 3.25
N GLY A 434 -1.79 9.24 3.63
CA GLY A 434 -1.24 9.38 4.98
C GLY A 434 -0.08 8.44 5.33
N ILE A 435 0.56 7.82 4.33
CA ILE A 435 1.77 7.01 4.57
C ILE A 435 2.92 7.92 5.00
N GLU A 436 3.56 7.55 6.08
CA GLU A 436 4.83 8.09 6.54
C GLU A 436 5.57 6.95 7.23
N ILE A 437 6.70 6.53 6.66
CA ILE A 437 7.55 5.48 7.23
C ILE A 437 8.73 6.15 7.95
N PRO A 438 8.77 6.15 9.30
CA PRO A 438 9.85 6.79 10.05
C PRO A 438 11.19 6.08 9.82
N GLU A 439 12.25 6.85 9.55
CA GLU A 439 13.61 6.33 9.37
C GLU A 439 14.33 6.18 10.72
N ILE A 440 14.27 4.99 11.33
CA ILE A 440 14.83 4.78 12.69
C ILE A 440 16.36 4.71 12.74
N ASN A 441 17.02 4.56 11.59
CA ASN A 441 18.47 4.49 11.47
C ASN A 441 19.13 5.85 11.28
N LYS A 442 18.32 6.91 11.06
CA LYS A 442 18.75 8.30 11.06
C LYS A 442 18.17 8.95 12.30
N GLY A 443 18.94 8.96 13.38
CA GLY A 443 18.58 9.78 14.55
C GLY A 443 18.51 11.26 14.14
N GLU A 444 17.69 12.05 14.86
CA GLU A 444 17.75 13.51 14.79
C GLU A 444 19.20 13.94 15.06
N GLU A 445 19.87 14.53 14.07
CA GLU A 445 21.13 15.26 14.28
C GLU A 445 20.91 16.56 15.06
#